data_AF-E8KGL5-F1
#
_entry.id   AF-E8KGL5-F1
#
_cell.length_a   1.000
_cell.length_b   1.000
_cell.length_c   1.000
_cell.angle_alpha   90.00
_cell.angle_beta   90.00
_cell.angle_gamma   90.00
#
_symmetry.space_group_name_H-M   'P 1'
#
loop_
_entity.id
_entity.type
_entity.pdbx_description
1 polymer ?
#
loop_
_entity_poly.entity_id
_entity_poly.type
_entity_poly.pdbx_seq_one_letter_code
_entity_poly.pdbx_strand_id
1 'polypeptide(L)'
;MFGDSLSDVGQTGWLNKATYNQPNGTPNALYNEHVAKTLGSTLTASSKGGSNYAYSGGVVVPINSQYTNVQPNVAVAQQIQNYLANGVKNDALHVMWAGGNDMPAILTKAIASQDALQTVQTESTVAAQNSAQQWAALKQAGVSLLVAPTVPNVAYTPSLFQQFGASAASGFAATVEKVQTGYGETAKKKAFQDAFDANLAALNNTT
;
A
#
# COMPACT_ATOMS: atom_id res chain seq x y z
N MET A 1 -2.40 5.93 -11.13
CA MET A 1 -1.91 5.79 -9.74
C MET A 1 -2.84 4.87 -8.98
N PHE A 2 -2.30 3.95 -8.19
CA PHE A 2 -3.02 3.07 -7.26
C PHE A 2 -2.32 3.12 -5.90
N GLY A 3 -3.06 2.94 -4.83
CA GLY A 3 -2.50 2.87 -3.50
C GLY A 3 -3.32 3.57 -2.43
N ASP A 4 -2.60 4.20 -1.51
CA ASP A 4 -3.16 4.77 -0.30
C ASP A 4 -2.97 6.30 -0.18
N SER A 5 -2.95 6.81 1.05
CA SER A 5 -2.86 8.24 1.36
C SER A 5 -1.53 8.87 0.94
N LEU A 6 -0.48 8.07 0.70
CA LEU A 6 0.78 8.54 0.12
C LEU A 6 0.63 8.93 -1.35
N SER A 7 -0.43 8.49 -2.01
CA SER A 7 -0.69 8.75 -3.43
C SER A 7 -2.06 9.38 -3.72
N ASP A 8 -3.02 9.39 -2.78
CA ASP A 8 -4.33 10.01 -2.95
C ASP A 8 -4.20 11.52 -3.21
N VAL A 9 -4.96 12.07 -4.16
CA VAL A 9 -4.95 13.53 -4.49
C VAL A 9 -6.29 14.20 -4.21
N GLY A 10 -7.18 13.56 -3.46
CA GLY A 10 -8.45 14.10 -2.99
C GLY A 10 -9.67 13.49 -3.68
N GLN A 11 -9.93 12.21 -3.39
CA GLN A 11 -11.18 11.53 -3.76
C GLN A 11 -12.40 12.20 -3.12
N THR A 12 -13.49 12.32 -3.88
CA THR A 12 -14.72 13.00 -3.47
C THR A 12 -15.38 12.26 -2.31
N GLY A 13 -15.68 12.98 -1.22
CA GLY A 13 -16.37 12.40 -0.06
C GLY A 13 -15.53 11.37 0.72
N TRP A 14 -14.20 11.40 0.56
CA TRP A 14 -13.29 10.49 1.25
C TRP A 14 -12.26 11.23 2.11
N LEU A 15 -11.39 10.47 2.75
CA LEU A 15 -10.27 10.98 3.54
C LEU A 15 -9.27 11.76 2.67
N ASN A 16 -8.60 12.72 3.30
CA ASN A 16 -7.62 13.58 2.65
C ASN A 16 -6.25 12.90 2.49
N LYS A 17 -5.48 13.41 1.53
CA LYS A 17 -4.09 13.01 1.31
C LYS A 17 -3.18 13.22 2.53
N ALA A 18 -2.19 12.36 2.71
CA ALA A 18 -1.28 12.38 3.87
C ALA A 18 -0.19 13.45 3.72
N THR A 19 -0.57 14.72 3.89
CA THR A 19 0.35 15.86 3.78
C THR A 19 0.04 16.92 4.81
N TYR A 20 1.05 17.74 5.13
CA TYR A 20 0.85 18.94 5.94
C TYR A 20 0.36 20.09 5.07
N ASN A 21 -0.38 21.01 5.67
CA ASN A 21 -0.76 22.24 4.99
C ASN A 21 0.42 23.24 5.00
N GLN A 22 0.51 24.00 3.93
CA GLN A 22 1.31 25.22 3.84
C GLN A 22 0.75 26.30 4.78
N PRO A 23 1.51 27.37 5.06
CA PRO A 23 1.02 28.48 5.91
C PRO A 23 -0.29 29.12 5.42
N ASN A 24 -0.58 29.05 4.13
CA ASN A 24 -1.83 29.54 3.52
C ASN A 24 -3.02 28.56 3.64
N GLY A 25 -2.85 27.43 4.34
CA GLY A 25 -3.88 26.41 4.55
C GLY A 25 -4.03 25.40 3.42
N THR A 26 -3.27 25.53 2.32
CA THR A 26 -3.34 24.56 1.19
C THR A 26 -2.47 23.33 1.45
N PRO A 27 -2.88 22.12 1.05
CA PRO A 27 -2.08 20.90 1.23
C PRO A 27 -0.78 20.95 0.41
N ASN A 28 0.35 20.51 0.97
CA ASN A 28 1.57 20.31 0.17
C ASN A 28 1.37 19.20 -0.88
N ALA A 29 2.13 19.29 -1.96
CA ALA A 29 2.12 18.28 -3.01
C ALA A 29 2.78 16.97 -2.54
N LEU A 30 2.21 15.85 -2.93
CA LEU A 30 2.79 14.53 -2.76
C LEU A 30 3.81 14.21 -3.88
N TYR A 31 4.60 13.15 -3.69
CA TYR A 31 5.62 12.73 -4.64
C TYR A 31 5.07 12.55 -6.07
N ASN A 32 3.88 11.98 -6.20
CA ASN A 32 3.24 11.69 -7.47
C ASN A 32 2.76 12.97 -8.19
N GLU A 33 2.35 13.99 -7.44
CA GLU A 33 2.02 15.31 -7.99
C GLU A 33 3.28 15.98 -8.56
N HIS A 34 4.41 15.87 -7.86
CA HIS A 34 5.71 16.35 -8.38
C HIS A 34 6.16 15.59 -9.62
N VAL A 35 6.07 14.26 -9.63
CA VAL A 35 6.42 13.42 -10.78
C VAL A 35 5.55 13.77 -11.99
N ALA A 36 4.23 13.83 -11.80
CA ALA A 36 3.30 14.17 -12.88
C ALA A 36 3.63 15.54 -13.48
N LYS A 37 3.82 16.56 -12.64
CA LYS A 37 4.21 17.91 -13.08
C LYS A 37 5.52 17.90 -13.87
N THR A 38 6.51 17.15 -13.41
CA THR A 38 7.82 17.03 -14.07
C THR A 38 7.70 16.37 -15.45
N LEU A 39 6.76 15.44 -15.61
CA LEU A 39 6.45 14.78 -16.87
C LEU A 39 5.45 15.57 -17.74
N GLY A 40 5.13 16.82 -17.39
CA GLY A 40 4.22 17.66 -18.16
C GLY A 40 2.74 17.30 -18.03
N SER A 41 2.35 16.58 -16.97
CA SER A 41 0.97 16.17 -16.68
C SER A 41 0.50 16.71 -15.32
N THR A 42 -0.80 16.56 -15.05
CA THR A 42 -1.39 16.72 -13.72
C THR A 42 -2.10 15.44 -13.30
N LEU A 43 -2.33 15.27 -12.00
CA LEU A 43 -3.12 14.15 -11.47
C LEU A 43 -4.45 14.68 -10.95
N THR A 44 -5.52 14.06 -11.42
CA THR A 44 -6.89 14.28 -10.93
C THR A 44 -7.39 12.99 -10.30
N ALA A 45 -8.14 13.11 -9.20
CA ALA A 45 -8.79 11.98 -8.55
C ALA A 45 -9.76 11.26 -9.51
N SER A 46 -9.81 9.93 -9.46
CA SER A 46 -10.70 9.11 -10.30
C SER A 46 -12.18 9.42 -10.05
N SER A 47 -12.57 9.77 -8.82
CA SER A 47 -13.93 10.23 -8.49
C SER A 47 -14.33 11.55 -9.19
N LYS A 48 -13.38 12.23 -9.84
CA LYS A 48 -13.54 13.46 -10.61
C LYS A 48 -13.18 13.24 -12.09
N GLY A 49 -13.15 11.99 -12.55
CA GLY A 49 -12.83 11.61 -13.93
C GLY A 49 -11.33 11.54 -14.25
N GLY A 50 -10.45 11.54 -13.24
CA GLY A 50 -9.01 11.54 -13.41
C GLY A 50 -8.34 10.16 -13.42
N SER A 51 -7.00 10.16 -13.41
CA SER A 51 -6.13 8.96 -13.49
C SER A 51 -5.53 8.53 -12.14
N ASN A 52 -5.90 9.18 -11.05
CA ASN A 52 -5.49 8.80 -9.71
C ASN A 52 -6.58 8.00 -9.01
N TYR A 53 -6.38 6.68 -8.92
CA TYR A 53 -7.29 5.74 -8.28
C TYR A 53 -6.89 5.43 -6.83
N ALA A 54 -5.87 6.07 -6.27
CA ALA A 54 -5.48 5.86 -4.89
C ALA A 54 -6.53 6.45 -3.93
N TYR A 55 -6.85 5.69 -2.88
CA TYR A 55 -7.76 6.11 -1.81
C TYR A 55 -7.03 6.01 -0.48
N SER A 56 -7.06 7.10 0.28
CA SER A 56 -6.46 7.17 1.61
C SER A 56 -6.95 6.03 2.52
N GLY A 57 -6.01 5.36 3.20
CA GLY A 57 -6.26 4.12 3.95
C GLY A 57 -6.17 2.83 3.13
N GLY A 58 -5.76 2.92 1.86
CA GLY A 58 -5.67 1.80 0.94
C GLY A 58 -4.88 0.59 1.46
N VAL A 59 -5.43 -0.61 1.32
CA VAL A 59 -4.83 -1.90 1.72
C VAL A 59 -4.76 -2.86 0.54
N VAL A 60 -3.74 -3.73 0.53
CA VAL A 60 -3.64 -4.80 -0.48
C VAL A 60 -4.36 -6.08 -0.04
N VAL A 61 -4.58 -6.28 1.26
CA VAL A 61 -5.45 -7.33 1.79
C VAL A 61 -6.75 -6.68 2.30
N PRO A 62 -7.88 -6.84 1.60
CA PRO A 62 -9.11 -6.08 1.89
C PRO A 62 -9.61 -6.18 3.34
N ILE A 63 -9.45 -7.34 3.98
CA ILE A 63 -9.90 -7.57 5.36
C ILE A 63 -9.05 -6.83 6.41
N ASN A 64 -7.86 -6.35 6.04
CA ASN A 64 -6.99 -5.60 6.95
C ASN A 64 -7.49 -4.16 7.20
N SER A 65 -8.53 -3.71 6.49
CA SER A 65 -9.18 -2.42 6.72
C SER A 65 -10.66 -2.57 7.02
N GLN A 66 -11.09 -2.01 8.13
CA GLN A 66 -12.52 -1.87 8.46
C GLN A 66 -13.28 -0.99 7.45
N TYR A 67 -12.56 -0.13 6.72
CA TYR A 67 -13.17 0.82 5.78
C TYR A 67 -13.54 0.19 4.44
N THR A 68 -13.06 -1.01 4.13
CA THR A 68 -13.34 -1.70 2.85
C THR A 68 -14.85 -1.86 2.61
N ASN A 69 -15.65 -2.10 3.65
CA ASN A 69 -17.09 -2.29 3.51
C ASN A 69 -17.87 -1.00 3.21
N VAL A 70 -17.36 0.16 3.65
CA VAL A 70 -18.00 1.48 3.45
C VAL A 70 -17.43 2.22 2.24
N GLN A 71 -16.20 1.90 1.87
CA GLN A 71 -15.52 2.41 0.68
C GLN A 71 -14.72 1.27 0.04
N PRO A 72 -15.31 0.56 -0.93
CA PRO A 72 -14.65 -0.55 -1.61
C PRO A 72 -13.32 -0.17 -2.26
N ASN A 73 -13.16 1.09 -2.67
CA ASN A 73 -11.91 1.59 -3.26
C ASN A 73 -10.73 1.65 -2.28
N VAL A 74 -10.95 1.41 -0.97
CA VAL A 74 -9.86 1.18 -0.02
C VAL A 74 -9.11 -0.12 -0.34
N ALA A 75 -9.76 -1.12 -0.94
CA ALA A 75 -9.06 -2.27 -1.49
C ALA A 75 -8.35 -1.88 -2.79
N VAL A 76 -7.03 -2.04 -2.87
CA VAL A 76 -6.25 -1.75 -4.09
C VAL A 76 -6.76 -2.56 -5.29
N ALA A 77 -7.25 -3.78 -5.05
CA ALA A 77 -7.89 -4.59 -6.08
C ALA A 77 -9.10 -3.89 -6.73
N GLN A 78 -9.93 -3.19 -5.94
CA GLN A 78 -11.06 -2.44 -6.47
C GLN A 78 -10.60 -1.21 -7.29
N GLN A 79 -9.54 -0.54 -6.84
CA GLN A 79 -8.95 0.59 -7.58
C GLN A 79 -8.50 0.15 -8.98
N ILE A 80 -7.84 -1.01 -9.06
CA ILE A 80 -7.37 -1.58 -10.33
C ILE A 80 -8.54 -2.04 -11.18
N GLN A 81 -9.53 -2.74 -10.63
CA GLN A 81 -10.73 -3.14 -11.36
C GLN A 81 -11.44 -1.92 -11.98
N ASN A 82 -11.58 -0.83 -11.24
CA ASN A 82 -12.18 0.40 -11.74
C ASN A 82 -11.36 1.04 -12.85
N TYR A 83 -10.02 1.00 -12.75
CA TYR A 83 -9.15 1.45 -13.84
C TYR A 83 -9.30 0.61 -15.10
N LEU A 84 -9.29 -0.72 -14.97
CA LEU A 84 -9.46 -1.64 -16.10
C LEU A 84 -10.81 -1.42 -16.79
N ALA A 85 -11.88 -1.22 -16.01
CA ALA A 85 -13.22 -0.94 -16.54
C ALA A 85 -13.32 0.41 -17.29
N ASN A 86 -12.51 1.40 -16.91
CA ASN A 86 -12.48 2.73 -17.54
C ASN A 86 -11.56 2.81 -18.78
N GLY A 87 -10.89 1.71 -19.14
CA GLY A 87 -9.99 1.64 -20.29
C GLY A 87 -8.52 1.85 -19.91
N VAL A 88 -7.70 0.90 -20.36
CA VAL A 88 -6.26 0.89 -20.07
C VAL A 88 -5.53 1.87 -20.99
N LYS A 89 -4.63 2.64 -20.37
CA LYS A 89 -3.69 3.55 -21.03
C LYS A 89 -2.31 2.91 -20.98
N ASN A 90 -1.94 2.21 -22.06
CA ASN A 90 -0.73 1.38 -22.10
C ASN A 90 0.57 2.21 -22.10
N ASP A 91 0.49 3.48 -22.50
CA ASP A 91 1.59 4.45 -22.56
C ASP A 91 1.74 5.27 -21.27
N ALA A 92 0.86 5.09 -20.29
CA ALA A 92 0.93 5.80 -19.03
C ALA A 92 2.04 5.25 -18.11
N LEU A 93 2.53 6.10 -17.20
CA LEU A 93 3.32 5.65 -16.06
C LEU A 93 2.39 5.14 -14.95
N HIS A 94 2.36 3.83 -14.72
CA HIS A 94 1.61 3.24 -13.61
C HIS A 94 2.47 3.17 -12.37
N VAL A 95 1.88 3.57 -11.25
CA VAL A 95 2.49 3.47 -9.93
C VAL A 95 1.49 2.80 -9.00
N MET A 96 1.94 1.78 -8.26
CA MET A 96 1.17 1.14 -7.19
C MET A 96 1.99 1.19 -5.91
N TRP A 97 1.56 2.03 -4.95
CA TRP A 97 2.22 2.11 -3.65
C TRP A 97 1.20 1.87 -2.53
N ALA A 98 1.27 0.69 -1.93
CA ALA A 98 0.36 0.22 -0.90
C ALA A 98 1.07 -0.81 0.01
N GLY A 99 0.36 -1.28 1.03
CA GLY A 99 0.85 -2.26 2.00
C GLY A 99 1.18 -1.65 3.37
N GLY A 100 1.36 -0.33 3.46
CA GLY A 100 1.58 0.36 4.73
C GLY A 100 0.40 0.22 5.69
N ASN A 101 -0.84 0.35 5.17
CA ASN A 101 -2.06 0.23 5.97
C ASN A 101 -2.45 -1.21 6.31
N ASP A 102 -1.78 -2.22 5.73
CA ASP A 102 -1.95 -3.62 6.13
C ASP A 102 -1.20 -3.90 7.45
N MET A 103 -0.09 -3.20 7.69
CA MET A 103 0.81 -3.46 8.81
C MET A 103 0.18 -3.38 10.21
N PRO A 104 -0.72 -2.43 10.53
CA PRO A 104 -1.40 -2.43 11.83
C PRO A 104 -2.15 -3.73 12.11
N ALA A 105 -2.87 -4.27 11.13
CA ALA A 105 -3.60 -5.53 11.26
C ALA A 105 -2.62 -6.72 11.41
N ILE A 106 -1.56 -6.75 10.60
CA ILE A 106 -0.51 -7.77 10.66
C ILE A 106 0.15 -7.80 12.04
N LEU A 107 0.54 -6.63 12.57
CA LEU A 107 1.16 -6.50 13.88
C LEU A 107 0.19 -6.88 15.01
N THR A 108 -1.09 -6.53 14.89
CA THR A 108 -2.12 -6.93 15.85
C THR A 108 -2.25 -8.46 15.92
N LYS A 109 -2.28 -9.14 14.76
CA LYS A 109 -2.28 -10.61 14.70
C LYS A 109 -1.00 -11.19 15.31
N ALA A 110 0.16 -10.60 15.00
CA ALA A 110 1.44 -11.06 15.50
C ALA A 110 1.54 -10.99 17.04
N ILE A 111 1.06 -9.90 17.65
CA ILE A 111 1.02 -9.74 19.11
C ILE A 111 0.12 -10.79 19.77
N ALA A 112 -0.97 -11.16 19.13
CA ALA A 112 -1.89 -12.18 19.63
C ALA A 112 -1.43 -13.62 19.36
N SER A 113 -0.35 -13.82 18.59
CA SER A 113 0.12 -15.13 18.15
C SER A 113 1.18 -15.73 19.09
N GLN A 114 1.36 -17.06 19.02
CA GLN A 114 2.44 -17.75 19.73
C GLN A 114 3.82 -17.48 19.12
N ASP A 115 3.87 -17.20 17.81
CA ASP A 115 5.09 -16.87 17.07
C ASP A 115 4.85 -15.60 16.24
N ALA A 116 5.21 -14.47 16.84
CA ALA A 116 5.03 -13.15 16.23
C ALA A 116 5.86 -13.00 14.94
N LEU A 117 7.07 -13.57 14.90
CA LEU A 117 7.94 -13.45 13.75
C LEU A 117 7.36 -14.21 12.56
N GLN A 118 6.99 -15.47 12.76
CA GLN A 118 6.35 -16.28 11.73
C GLN A 118 5.03 -15.66 11.26
N THR A 119 4.25 -15.07 12.17
CA THR A 119 2.99 -14.40 11.81
C THR A 119 3.24 -13.19 10.91
N VAL A 120 4.20 -12.32 11.25
CA VAL A 120 4.59 -11.18 10.39
C VAL A 120 5.05 -11.68 9.01
N GLN A 121 5.85 -12.74 8.95
CA GLN A 121 6.31 -13.32 7.68
C GLN A 121 5.16 -13.82 6.81
N THR A 122 4.28 -14.64 7.39
CA THR A 122 3.15 -15.24 6.68
C THR A 122 2.21 -14.17 6.15
N GLU A 123 1.81 -13.22 6.99
CA GLU A 123 0.87 -12.18 6.61
C GLU A 123 1.48 -11.17 5.61
N SER A 124 2.79 -10.87 5.73
CA SER A 124 3.49 -10.07 4.73
C SER A 124 3.58 -10.78 3.38
N THR A 125 3.70 -12.11 3.39
CA THR A 125 3.69 -12.94 2.17
C THR A 125 2.33 -12.87 1.48
N VAL A 126 1.22 -12.90 2.24
CA VAL A 126 -0.13 -12.72 1.70
C VAL A 126 -0.30 -11.33 1.08
N ALA A 127 0.19 -10.28 1.73
CA ALA A 127 0.16 -8.92 1.17
C ALA A 127 0.98 -8.81 -0.15
N ALA A 128 2.16 -9.45 -0.20
CA ALA A 128 2.98 -9.52 -1.40
C ALA A 128 2.28 -10.29 -2.54
N GLN A 129 1.66 -11.41 -2.23
CA GLN A 129 0.86 -12.22 -3.16
C GLN A 129 -0.26 -11.39 -3.80
N ASN A 130 -1.05 -10.69 -2.99
CA ASN A 130 -2.13 -9.86 -3.51
C ASN A 130 -1.61 -8.74 -4.42
N SER A 131 -0.48 -8.14 -4.06
CA SER A 131 0.19 -7.12 -4.88
C SER A 131 0.68 -7.70 -6.22
N ALA A 132 1.23 -8.91 -6.22
CA ALA A 132 1.67 -9.60 -7.43
C ALA A 132 0.49 -9.95 -8.35
N GLN A 133 -0.64 -10.39 -7.79
CA GLN A 133 -1.88 -10.63 -8.56
C GLN A 133 -2.40 -9.34 -9.21
N GLN A 134 -2.34 -8.21 -8.49
CA GLN A 134 -2.70 -6.90 -9.04
C GLN A 134 -1.81 -6.49 -10.21
N TRP A 135 -0.51 -6.73 -10.10
CA TRP A 135 0.41 -6.51 -11.21
C TRP A 135 0.10 -7.42 -12.41
N ALA A 136 -0.17 -8.71 -12.17
CA ALA A 136 -0.52 -9.65 -13.22
C ALA A 136 -1.80 -9.23 -13.98
N ALA A 137 -2.82 -8.74 -13.27
CA ALA A 137 -4.03 -8.22 -13.90
C ALA A 137 -3.76 -7.00 -14.80
N LEU A 138 -2.93 -6.06 -14.34
CA LEU A 138 -2.50 -4.91 -15.16
C LEU A 138 -1.71 -5.35 -16.40
N LYS A 139 -0.79 -6.32 -16.23
CA LYS A 139 -0.02 -6.91 -17.32
C LYS A 139 -0.89 -7.55 -18.39
N GLN A 140 -1.85 -8.39 -17.97
CA GLN A 140 -2.79 -9.04 -18.88
C GLN A 140 -3.62 -8.03 -19.67
N ALA A 141 -3.86 -6.86 -19.10
CA ALA A 141 -4.58 -5.77 -19.75
C ALA A 141 -3.69 -4.84 -20.62
N GLY A 142 -2.40 -5.17 -20.79
CA GLY A 142 -1.49 -4.46 -21.70
C GLY A 142 -0.55 -3.46 -21.02
N VAL A 143 -0.54 -3.38 -19.69
CA VAL A 143 0.43 -2.53 -18.96
C VAL A 143 1.81 -3.20 -18.93
N SER A 144 2.82 -2.55 -19.50
CA SER A 144 4.18 -3.09 -19.59
C SER A 144 5.11 -2.62 -18.46
N LEU A 145 4.80 -1.51 -17.77
CA LEU A 145 5.61 -0.94 -16.71
C LEU A 145 4.76 -0.58 -15.49
N LEU A 146 5.19 -1.03 -14.31
CA LEU A 146 4.66 -0.61 -13.02
C LEU A 146 5.81 -0.21 -12.10
N VAL A 147 5.75 1.00 -11.57
CA VAL A 147 6.59 1.42 -10.46
C VAL A 147 5.90 1.00 -9.16
N ALA A 148 6.54 0.11 -8.40
CA ALA A 148 6.03 -0.38 -7.13
C ALA A 148 7.04 -0.07 -6.01
N PRO A 149 6.93 1.10 -5.35
CA PRO A 149 7.77 1.40 -4.21
C PRO A 149 7.52 0.41 -3.07
N THR A 150 8.56 0.12 -2.29
CA THR A 150 8.44 -0.77 -1.12
C THR A 150 7.63 -0.11 -0.01
N VAL A 151 7.00 -0.93 0.83
CA VAL A 151 6.34 -0.44 2.05
C VAL A 151 7.37 0.34 2.89
N PRO A 152 7.10 1.60 3.29
CA PRO A 152 7.98 2.36 4.16
C PRO A 152 8.21 1.65 5.49
N ASN A 153 9.28 1.97 6.20
CA ASN A 153 9.50 1.42 7.53
C ASN A 153 8.43 1.92 8.50
N VAL A 154 7.38 1.11 8.67
CA VAL A 154 6.24 1.44 9.50
C VAL A 154 6.57 1.40 11.00
N ALA A 155 7.68 0.79 11.39
CA ALA A 155 8.10 0.74 12.79
C ALA A 155 8.48 2.11 13.33
N TYR A 156 8.69 3.12 12.47
CA TYR A 156 8.95 4.51 12.87
C TYR A 156 7.74 5.43 12.78
N THR A 157 6.55 4.90 12.47
CA THR A 157 5.35 5.73 12.32
C THR A 157 4.77 6.07 13.71
N PRO A 158 4.64 7.35 14.09
CA PRO A 158 4.16 7.72 15.41
C PRO A 158 2.78 7.16 15.77
N SER A 159 1.89 7.01 14.79
CA SER A 159 0.55 6.44 15.01
C SER A 159 0.60 4.96 15.42
N LEU A 160 1.46 4.16 14.79
CA LEU A 160 1.70 2.77 15.20
C LEU A 160 2.33 2.72 16.59
N PHE A 161 3.33 3.57 16.86
CA PHE A 161 3.89 3.69 18.21
C PHE A 161 2.88 4.13 19.26
N GLN A 162 1.94 5.02 18.95
CA GLN A 162 0.92 5.48 19.88
C GLN A 162 -0.17 4.42 20.11
N GLN A 163 -0.64 3.78 19.04
CA GLN A 163 -1.67 2.75 19.09
C GLN A 163 -1.21 1.52 19.88
N PHE A 164 0.08 1.19 19.81
CA PHE A 164 0.69 0.09 20.56
C PHE A 164 1.37 0.51 21.88
N GLY A 165 1.83 1.76 21.99
CA GLY A 165 2.38 2.34 23.22
C GLY A 165 1.31 2.60 24.28
N ALA A 166 0.06 2.84 23.87
CA ALA A 166 -1.09 2.90 24.77
C ALA A 166 -1.56 1.51 25.25
N SER A 167 -1.20 0.43 24.56
CA SER A 167 -1.68 -0.94 24.84
C SER A 167 -0.66 -1.89 25.49
N ALA A 168 0.65 -1.56 25.55
CA ALA A 168 1.62 -2.30 26.38
C ALA A 168 2.96 -1.56 26.53
N ALA A 169 3.22 -0.94 27.67
CA ALA A 169 4.45 -0.15 27.90
C ALA A 169 5.73 -0.98 28.18
N SER A 170 5.73 -2.32 28.04
CA SER A 170 6.96 -3.12 28.28
C SER A 170 7.08 -4.38 27.42
N GLY A 171 5.99 -5.11 27.18
CA GLY A 171 6.00 -6.31 26.33
C GLY A 171 6.09 -6.03 24.83
N PHE A 172 5.50 -4.92 24.37
CA PHE A 172 5.46 -4.56 22.95
C PHE A 172 6.82 -4.07 22.44
N ALA A 173 7.49 -3.17 23.16
CA ALA A 173 8.81 -2.68 22.78
C ALA A 173 9.81 -3.84 22.62
N ALA A 174 9.85 -4.77 23.58
CA ALA A 174 10.72 -5.95 23.50
C ALA A 174 10.35 -6.93 22.38
N THR A 175 9.07 -7.05 22.01
CA THR A 175 8.60 -7.92 20.92
C THR A 175 8.87 -7.28 19.55
N VAL A 176 8.64 -5.98 19.41
CA VAL A 176 9.04 -5.19 18.22
C VAL A 176 10.55 -5.20 18.05
N GLU A 177 11.31 -5.05 19.13
CA GLU A 177 12.77 -5.05 19.10
C GLU A 177 13.34 -6.44 18.75
N LYS A 178 12.69 -7.54 19.19
CA LYS A 178 13.00 -8.92 18.73
C LYS A 178 12.70 -9.12 17.24
N VAL A 179 11.58 -8.59 16.74
CA VAL A 179 11.26 -8.60 15.31
C VAL A 179 12.25 -7.70 14.54
N GLN A 180 12.66 -6.57 15.08
CA GLN A 180 13.62 -5.65 14.47
C GLN A 180 15.03 -6.24 14.38
N THR A 181 15.47 -6.98 15.40
CA THR A 181 16.80 -7.60 15.48
C THR A 181 16.89 -8.91 14.69
N GLY A 182 15.81 -9.72 14.65
CA GLY A 182 15.74 -10.96 13.84
C GLY A 182 15.31 -10.75 12.39
N TYR A 183 14.64 -9.63 12.09
CA TYR A 183 13.99 -9.34 10.80
C TYR A 183 14.29 -7.91 10.35
N GLY A 184 15.57 -7.61 10.12
CA GLY A 184 16.03 -6.29 9.67
C GLY A 184 15.37 -5.82 8.37
N GLU A 185 15.42 -4.52 8.10
CA GLU A 185 14.78 -3.87 6.93
C GLU A 185 15.13 -4.51 5.59
N THR A 186 16.38 -4.95 5.43
CA THR A 186 16.84 -5.68 4.25
C THR A 186 16.14 -7.02 4.11
N ALA A 187 15.89 -7.74 5.22
CA ALA A 187 15.21 -9.03 5.21
C ALA A 187 13.71 -8.89 4.92
N LYS A 188 13.03 -7.85 5.44
CA LYS A 188 11.62 -7.56 5.10
C LYS A 188 11.45 -7.22 3.62
N LYS A 189 12.28 -6.29 3.13
CA LYS A 189 12.28 -5.88 1.72
C LYS A 189 12.57 -7.06 0.80
N LYS A 190 13.58 -7.87 1.14
CA LYS A 190 13.94 -9.07 0.38
C LYS A 190 12.85 -10.12 0.43
N ALA A 191 12.25 -10.41 1.60
CA ALA A 191 11.17 -11.40 1.70
C ALA A 191 9.92 -10.99 0.92
N PHE A 192 9.52 -9.71 0.96
CA PHE A 192 8.43 -9.20 0.14
C PHE A 192 8.76 -9.29 -1.35
N GLN A 193 9.98 -8.90 -1.76
CA GLN A 193 10.42 -8.96 -3.16
C GLN A 193 10.51 -10.42 -3.66
N ASP A 194 11.15 -11.31 -2.90
CA ASP A 194 11.25 -12.74 -3.21
C ASP A 194 9.87 -13.37 -3.33
N ALA A 195 8.96 -13.06 -2.40
CA ALA A 195 7.57 -13.52 -2.46
C ALA A 195 6.86 -12.95 -3.69
N PHE A 196 6.96 -11.66 -3.94
CA PHE A 196 6.35 -11.01 -5.11
C PHE A 196 6.84 -11.64 -6.42
N ASP A 197 8.15 -11.80 -6.58
CA ASP A 197 8.77 -12.37 -7.77
C ASP A 197 8.43 -13.85 -7.95
N ALA A 198 8.44 -14.63 -6.86
CA ALA A 198 8.04 -16.04 -6.90
C ALA A 198 6.58 -16.22 -7.33
N ASN A 199 5.68 -15.37 -6.83
CA ASN A 199 4.27 -15.40 -7.24
C ASN A 199 4.08 -14.92 -8.68
N LEU A 200 4.83 -13.90 -9.11
CA LEU A 200 4.81 -13.47 -10.50
C LEU A 200 5.30 -14.57 -11.46
N ALA A 201 6.36 -15.30 -11.08
CA ALA A 201 6.87 -16.43 -11.85
C ALA A 201 5.84 -17.56 -11.93
N ALA A 202 5.16 -17.89 -10.83
CA ALA A 202 4.09 -18.87 -10.82
C ALA A 202 2.93 -18.48 -11.75
N LEU A 203 2.53 -17.21 -11.73
CA LEU A 203 1.45 -16.69 -12.59
C LEU A 203 1.82 -16.73 -14.08
N ASN A 204 3.06 -16.40 -14.44
CA ASN A 204 3.53 -16.45 -15.83
C ASN A 204 3.66 -17.89 -16.38
N ASN A 205 3.81 -18.89 -15.51
CA ASN A 205 3.88 -20.31 -15.91
C ASN A 205 2.49 -20.95 -16.11
N THR A 206 1.40 -20.21 -15.82
CA THR A 206 0.02 -20.70 -15.93
C THR A 206 -0.76 -20.12 -17.14
N THR A 207 -0.10 -19.32 -17.97
CA THR A 207 -0.61 -18.75 -19.24
C THR A 207 0.20 -19.27 -20.42
#